data_AF-A0A8W8I4G9-F1
#
_entry.id   AF-A0A8W8I4G9-F1
#
_cell.length_a   1.000
_cell.length_b   1.000
_cell.length_c   1.000
_cell.angle_alpha   90.00
_cell.angle_beta   90.00
_cell.angle_gamma   90.00
#
_symmetry.space_group_name_H-M   'P 1'
#
loop_
_entity.id
_entity.type
_entity.pdbx_description
1 polymer ?
#
loop_
_entity_poly.entity_id
_entity_poly.type
_entity_poly.pdbx_seq_one_letter_code
_entity_poly.pdbx_strand_id
1 'polypeptide(L)'
;MGTRRKFSTETLVGRMQKSSQRGNSERENGSIVRIKLDNFLTYDSVEFLTGPSLNVIIGPNGTGKSSIVCAICLGLGGKTGLLGRAQQVGDYIKYGCPKAKIELELYNKNGENWIILREIQKNNNSSWTVNGRSATMKSVDELVANLNIQVGNLCQFLPQEKVADFAKMTPEDLLENTEKAVGIPEMFENHQRLKQSRTEAKSLEMNFNSMKERLENLRQRNARLEQDVKNFEEREKHLDNIRILQMKRPWLEYESHRQQHEEVKKYKDKKVEELKAARSKLYPLDKKIDALKKKKEEMDAQMKSKTDVLRKFANDAHANSKEIEKHADQFGEVQDLLKQKESEEESRKRRIADLRRQLDALEEELRTSVETTNIQPQLEETTNEMRATNHRMTVLAQDGDRVRREIDGLKRQIEGYQKELKEIQNIENRKLEMLRNKHKPTYDAVMWFKDNQNRFQGQVHLPLLLSVNPTSPAVAKYIEMTISANDMRAFIFENTADYNEFMSEVRDRQNLKVNALKVPPQQLSSFRSKHNISHYRYNLYVL
;
A
#
# COMPACT_ATOMS: atom_id res chain seq x y z
N MET A 1 95.23 51.69 -69.69
CA MET A 1 94.35 52.86 -69.44
C MET A 1 92.91 52.38 -69.37
N GLY A 2 92.38 52.18 -68.16
CA GLY A 2 91.01 51.71 -67.94
C GLY A 2 90.04 52.89 -67.83
N THR A 3 89.14 53.05 -68.81
CA THR A 3 88.10 54.08 -68.79
C THR A 3 86.92 53.56 -67.95
N ARG A 4 86.90 53.90 -66.66
CA ARG A 4 85.70 53.74 -65.81
C ARG A 4 84.58 54.62 -66.39
N ARG A 5 83.58 54.01 -67.03
CA ARG A 5 82.30 54.66 -67.31
C ARG A 5 81.61 54.93 -65.97
N LYS A 6 81.60 56.19 -65.54
CA LYS A 6 80.72 56.66 -64.47
C LYS A 6 79.29 56.56 -64.99
N PHE A 7 78.52 55.58 -64.51
CA PHE A 7 77.07 55.60 -64.64
C PHE A 7 76.54 56.71 -63.74
N SER A 8 76.04 57.81 -64.32
CA SER A 8 75.35 58.85 -63.55
C SER A 8 73.99 58.32 -63.10
N THR A 9 73.72 58.43 -61.80
CA THR A 9 72.46 58.08 -61.13
C THR A 9 71.25 58.75 -61.78
N GLU A 10 71.41 59.95 -62.34
CA GLU A 10 70.38 60.69 -63.07
C GLU A 10 69.85 59.95 -64.32
N THR A 11 70.70 59.19 -65.01
CA THR A 11 70.31 58.47 -66.24
C THR A 11 69.47 57.23 -65.94
N LEU A 12 69.65 56.63 -64.75
CA LEU A 12 68.84 55.52 -64.24
C LEU A 12 67.47 56.01 -63.76
N VAL A 13 67.43 57.13 -63.03
CA VAL A 13 66.18 57.75 -62.56
C VAL A 13 65.29 58.19 -63.73
N GLY A 14 65.86 58.81 -64.77
CA GLY A 14 65.11 59.22 -65.96
C GLY A 14 64.56 58.05 -66.81
N ARG A 15 65.24 56.90 -66.82
CA ARG A 15 64.72 55.66 -67.45
C ARG A 15 63.65 54.99 -66.61
N MET A 16 63.76 55.01 -65.28
CA MET A 16 62.73 54.49 -64.37
C MET A 16 61.44 55.32 -64.40
N GLN A 17 61.54 56.64 -64.58
CA GLN A 17 60.37 57.52 -64.72
C GLN A 17 59.58 57.26 -66.02
N LYS A 18 60.27 57.00 -67.15
CA LYS A 18 59.61 56.64 -68.42
C LYS A 18 59.00 55.24 -68.44
N SER A 19 59.51 54.28 -67.65
CA SER A 19 58.88 52.97 -67.47
C SER A 19 57.70 53.01 -66.47
N SER A 20 57.69 53.96 -65.53
CA SER A 20 56.63 54.12 -64.54
C SER A 20 55.27 54.50 -65.17
N GLN A 21 55.26 55.30 -66.25
CA GLN A 21 54.03 55.65 -66.97
C GLN A 21 53.44 54.51 -67.82
N ARG A 22 54.28 53.60 -68.35
CA ARG A 22 53.81 52.41 -69.09
C ARG A 22 53.38 51.26 -68.15
N GLY A 23 53.92 51.18 -66.93
CA GLY A 23 53.59 50.13 -65.97
C GLY A 23 52.29 50.35 -65.19
N ASN A 24 51.71 51.55 -65.20
CA ASN A 24 50.48 51.83 -64.44
C ASN A 24 49.22 51.20 -65.04
N SER A 25 49.21 50.82 -66.33
CA SER A 25 48.06 50.12 -66.94
C SER A 25 47.96 48.63 -66.54
N GLU A 26 49.02 48.06 -65.97
CA GLU A 26 49.10 46.65 -65.54
C GLU A 26 48.96 46.46 -64.03
N ARG A 27 48.82 47.55 -63.25
CA ARG A 27 48.68 47.47 -61.79
C ARG A 27 47.23 47.16 -61.41
N GLU A 28 47.06 46.21 -60.50
CA GLU A 28 45.77 45.98 -59.85
C GLU A 28 45.53 46.99 -58.73
N ASN A 29 44.25 47.25 -58.44
CA ASN A 29 43.84 48.17 -57.37
C ASN A 29 44.43 47.69 -56.01
N GLY A 30 45.04 48.60 -55.25
CA GLY A 30 45.71 48.28 -53.99
C GLY A 30 47.18 47.84 -54.11
N SER A 31 47.73 47.72 -55.32
CA SER A 31 49.15 47.42 -55.53
C SER A 31 50.04 48.50 -54.91
N ILE A 32 51.06 48.12 -54.15
CA ILE A 32 52.05 49.08 -53.64
C ILE A 32 52.81 49.68 -54.83
N VAL A 33 52.94 51.00 -54.86
CA VAL A 33 53.68 51.80 -55.87
C VAL A 33 55.01 52.28 -55.31
N ARG A 34 54.99 52.72 -54.05
CA ARG A 34 56.14 53.32 -53.39
C ARG A 34 56.13 53.01 -51.90
N ILE A 35 57.32 52.76 -51.36
CA ILE A 35 57.56 52.55 -49.94
C ILE A 35 58.65 53.52 -49.53
N LYS A 36 58.36 54.47 -48.66
CA LYS A 36 59.33 55.41 -48.11
C LYS A 36 59.42 55.25 -46.61
N LEU A 37 60.65 55.06 -46.12
CA LEU A 37 60.94 54.80 -44.72
C LEU A 37 61.93 55.84 -44.21
N ASP A 38 61.62 56.48 -43.08
CA ASP A 38 62.54 57.38 -42.38
C ASP A 38 62.76 56.88 -40.95
N ASN A 39 64.03 56.77 -40.54
CA ASN A 39 64.48 56.32 -39.21
C ASN A 39 63.82 54.99 -38.76
N PHE A 40 63.64 54.04 -39.68
CA PHE A 40 62.97 52.77 -39.43
C PHE A 40 63.97 51.61 -39.39
N LEU A 41 64.15 51.00 -38.22
CA LEU A 41 65.12 49.92 -37.97
C LEU A 41 66.53 50.24 -38.53
N THR A 42 66.89 49.61 -39.65
CA THR A 42 68.21 49.74 -40.29
C THR A 42 68.31 50.94 -41.23
N TYR A 43 67.21 51.60 -41.56
CA TYR A 43 67.16 52.65 -42.59
C TYR A 43 67.11 54.06 -41.97
N ASP A 44 67.99 54.96 -42.44
CA ASP A 44 67.95 56.39 -42.11
C ASP A 44 66.87 57.12 -42.91
N SER A 45 66.96 57.03 -44.23
CA SER A 45 65.93 57.47 -45.17
C SER A 45 66.10 56.66 -46.44
N VAL A 46 65.04 55.99 -46.89
CA VAL A 46 65.07 55.17 -48.10
C VAL A 46 63.73 55.22 -48.80
N GLU A 47 63.76 55.15 -50.12
CA GLU A 47 62.58 55.10 -50.97
C GLU A 47 62.71 53.94 -51.98
N PHE A 48 61.69 53.10 -52.02
CA PHE A 48 61.57 51.97 -52.93
C PHE A 48 60.42 52.22 -53.89
N LEU A 49 60.67 52.02 -55.18
CA LEU A 49 59.66 52.04 -56.24
C LEU A 49 59.44 50.61 -56.72
N THR A 50 58.21 50.13 -56.65
CA THR A 50 57.83 48.78 -57.04
C THR A 50 57.32 48.75 -58.47
N GLY A 51 57.61 47.66 -59.18
CA GLY A 51 56.97 47.31 -60.45
C GLY A 51 55.56 46.73 -60.25
N PRO A 52 54.81 46.54 -61.35
CA PRO A 52 53.39 46.17 -61.31
C PRO A 52 53.10 44.72 -60.87
N SER A 53 54.05 43.80 -61.05
CA SER A 53 53.83 42.37 -60.78
C SER A 53 54.85 41.81 -59.78
N LEU A 54 55.89 41.11 -60.25
CA LEU A 54 56.89 40.49 -59.37
C LEU A 54 57.96 41.50 -58.97
N ASN A 55 58.12 41.68 -57.65
CA ASN A 55 59.16 42.51 -57.06
C ASN A 55 60.07 41.62 -56.19
N VAL A 56 61.38 41.63 -56.46
CA VAL A 56 62.36 40.81 -55.72
C VAL A 56 63.33 41.72 -54.98
N ILE A 57 63.35 41.61 -53.64
CA ILE A 57 64.28 42.36 -52.78
C ILE A 57 65.49 41.48 -52.49
N ILE A 58 66.66 41.86 -53.01
CA ILE A 58 67.91 41.11 -52.87
C ILE A 58 68.91 41.91 -52.05
N GLY A 59 69.67 41.22 -51.20
CA GLY A 59 70.76 41.83 -50.43
C GLY A 59 71.40 40.83 -49.47
N PRO A 60 72.61 41.13 -48.97
CA PRO A 60 73.27 40.35 -47.93
C PRO A 60 72.42 40.21 -46.65
N ASN A 61 72.79 39.28 -45.76
CA ASN A 61 72.12 39.16 -44.47
C ASN A 61 72.41 40.40 -43.60
N GLY A 62 71.41 40.82 -42.82
CA GLY A 62 71.53 42.02 -41.97
C GLY A 62 71.28 43.36 -42.65
N THR A 63 71.05 43.42 -43.97
CA THR A 63 70.84 44.69 -44.71
C THR A 63 69.41 45.27 -44.65
N GLY A 64 68.55 44.71 -43.79
CA GLY A 64 67.19 45.24 -43.58
C GLY A 64 66.09 44.68 -44.49
N LYS A 65 66.34 43.62 -45.26
CA LYS A 65 65.31 43.00 -46.15
C LYS A 65 64.00 42.70 -45.43
N SER A 66 64.06 41.97 -44.32
CA SER A 66 62.88 41.64 -43.49
C SER A 66 62.29 42.88 -42.81
N SER A 67 63.07 43.96 -42.64
CA SER A 67 62.58 45.24 -42.12
C SER A 67 61.61 45.91 -43.11
N ILE A 68 61.78 45.74 -44.42
CA ILE A 68 60.83 46.26 -45.42
C ILE A 68 59.47 45.54 -45.28
N VAL A 69 59.49 44.22 -45.09
CA VAL A 69 58.27 43.41 -44.85
C VAL A 69 57.57 43.86 -43.56
N CYS A 70 58.33 44.12 -42.48
CA CYS A 70 57.79 44.70 -41.26
C CYS A 70 57.17 46.09 -41.50
N ALA A 71 57.82 46.92 -42.31
CA ALA A 71 57.32 48.26 -42.62
C ALA A 71 56.01 48.22 -43.41
N ILE A 72 55.89 47.33 -44.42
CA ILE A 72 54.65 47.12 -45.16
C ILE A 72 53.53 46.70 -44.19
N CYS A 73 53.79 45.71 -43.33
CA CYS A 73 52.81 45.25 -42.35
C CYS A 73 52.36 46.37 -41.41
N LEU A 74 53.29 47.11 -40.82
CA LEU A 74 52.97 48.19 -39.88
C LEU A 74 52.34 49.39 -40.58
N GLY A 75 52.74 49.71 -41.81
CA GLY A 75 52.16 50.81 -42.58
C GLY A 75 50.73 50.54 -43.04
N LEU A 76 50.33 49.26 -43.17
CA LEU A 76 48.99 48.84 -43.56
C LEU A 76 48.07 48.51 -42.36
N GLY A 77 48.41 48.93 -41.13
CA GLY A 77 47.57 48.67 -39.95
C GLY A 77 47.82 47.31 -39.26
N GLY A 78 48.75 46.50 -39.76
CA GLY A 78 49.09 45.21 -39.16
C GLY A 78 49.59 45.32 -37.71
N LYS A 79 49.23 44.33 -36.89
CA LYS A 79 49.64 44.22 -35.48
C LYS A 79 51.07 43.69 -35.36
N THR A 80 51.82 44.17 -34.36
CA THR A 80 53.21 43.74 -34.09
C THR A 80 53.33 42.25 -33.81
N GLY A 81 52.32 41.63 -33.20
CA GLY A 81 52.26 40.18 -32.94
C GLY A 81 52.29 39.31 -34.20
N LEU A 82 51.91 39.85 -35.37
CA LEU A 82 52.00 39.15 -36.65
C LEU A 82 53.45 39.02 -37.14
N LEU A 83 54.32 39.94 -36.73
CA LEU A 83 55.71 40.01 -37.20
C LEU A 83 56.68 39.13 -36.41
N GLY A 84 56.32 38.73 -35.18
CA GLY A 84 57.13 37.86 -34.33
C GLY A 84 58.47 38.45 -33.86
N ARG A 85 58.77 39.72 -34.21
CA ARG A 85 60.09 40.34 -34.04
C ARG A 85 60.21 41.26 -32.82
N ALA A 86 59.19 42.08 -32.57
CA ALA A 86 59.14 42.98 -31.42
C ALA A 86 57.68 43.16 -30.99
N GLN A 87 57.48 43.35 -29.68
CA GLN A 87 56.15 43.43 -29.07
C GLN A 87 55.53 44.82 -29.22
N GLN A 88 56.34 45.88 -29.11
CA GLN A 88 55.87 47.25 -29.15
C GLN A 88 56.19 47.90 -30.50
N VAL A 89 55.38 48.88 -30.90
CA VAL A 89 55.55 49.57 -32.19
C VAL A 89 56.80 50.47 -32.16
N GLY A 90 57.13 51.06 -31.02
CA GLY A 90 58.31 51.91 -30.84
C GLY A 90 59.64 51.17 -31.01
N ASP A 91 59.67 49.85 -30.81
CA ASP A 91 60.87 49.01 -31.00
C ASP A 91 61.31 48.93 -32.47
N TYR A 92 60.46 49.35 -33.41
CA TYR A 92 60.79 49.42 -34.83
C TYR A 92 61.45 50.74 -35.24
N ILE A 93 61.61 51.70 -34.32
CA ILE A 93 62.35 52.94 -34.56
C ILE A 93 63.85 52.64 -34.57
N LYS A 94 64.57 53.27 -35.51
CA LYS A 94 66.04 53.18 -35.56
C LYS A 94 66.65 53.63 -34.23
N TYR A 95 67.64 52.89 -33.75
CA TYR A 95 68.32 53.21 -32.50
C TYR A 95 68.90 54.65 -32.53
N GLY A 96 68.65 55.41 -31.47
CA GLY A 96 69.08 56.81 -31.35
C GLY A 96 68.12 57.85 -31.95
N CYS A 97 67.06 57.42 -32.65
CA CYS A 97 66.07 58.33 -33.24
C CYS A 97 64.82 58.48 -32.33
N PRO A 98 64.19 59.67 -32.27
CA PRO A 98 63.00 59.88 -31.45
C PRO A 98 61.70 59.38 -32.11
N LYS A 99 61.69 59.26 -33.44
CA LYS A 99 60.53 58.86 -34.24
C LYS A 99 60.93 58.18 -35.55
N ALA A 100 60.04 57.35 -36.07
CA ALA A 100 60.13 56.74 -37.39
C ALA A 100 58.90 57.08 -38.24
N LYS A 101 59.05 57.09 -39.56
CA LYS A 101 57.94 57.28 -40.50
C LYS A 101 57.92 56.15 -41.52
N ILE A 102 56.71 55.67 -41.81
CA ILE A 102 56.43 54.69 -42.85
C ILE A 102 55.39 55.32 -43.77
N GLU A 103 55.73 55.51 -45.02
CA GLU A 103 54.85 56.05 -46.05
C GLU A 103 54.68 55.01 -47.16
N LEU A 104 53.45 54.57 -47.37
CA LEU A 104 53.07 53.59 -48.40
C LEU A 104 52.14 54.27 -49.38
N GLU A 105 52.49 54.18 -50.66
CA GLU A 105 51.63 54.62 -51.75
C GLU A 105 51.00 53.40 -52.41
N LEU A 106 49.67 53.31 -52.37
CA LEU A 106 48.89 52.23 -52.97
C LEU A 106 48.19 52.75 -54.23
N TYR A 107 48.27 51.96 -55.29
CA TYR A 107 47.65 52.27 -56.57
C TYR A 107 46.14 52.27 -56.44
N ASN A 108 45.50 53.34 -56.90
CA ASN A 108 44.06 53.46 -56.98
C ASN A 108 43.63 53.51 -58.44
N LYS A 109 42.88 52.51 -58.90
CA LYS A 109 42.42 52.44 -60.30
C LYS A 109 41.45 53.58 -60.66
N ASN A 110 40.72 54.10 -59.68
CA ASN A 110 39.59 55.01 -59.88
C ASN A 110 39.92 56.48 -59.58
N GLY A 111 41.19 56.83 -59.33
CA GLY A 111 41.57 58.20 -58.98
C GLY A 111 43.02 58.32 -58.51
N GLU A 112 43.25 59.28 -57.60
CA GLU A 112 44.58 59.46 -57.00
C GLU A 112 44.95 58.27 -56.10
N ASN A 113 46.24 57.91 -56.11
CA ASN A 113 46.80 56.86 -55.27
C ASN A 113 46.56 57.17 -53.79
N TRP A 114 46.38 56.11 -53.00
CA TRP A 114 46.26 56.22 -51.55
C TRP A 114 47.64 56.29 -50.90
N ILE A 115 47.97 57.42 -50.29
CA ILE A 115 49.22 57.62 -49.55
C ILE A 115 48.91 57.47 -48.05
N ILE A 116 49.31 56.35 -47.48
CA ILE A 116 49.19 56.04 -46.07
C ILE A 116 50.51 56.37 -45.39
N LEU A 117 50.51 57.34 -44.49
CA LEU A 117 51.68 57.69 -43.68
C LEU A 117 51.39 57.40 -42.20
N ARG A 118 52.23 56.54 -41.62
CA ARG A 118 52.27 56.22 -40.18
C ARG A 118 53.53 56.84 -39.57
N GLU A 119 53.37 57.73 -38.59
CA GLU A 119 54.48 58.19 -37.75
C GLU A 119 54.44 57.45 -36.42
N ILE A 120 55.56 56.88 -36.03
CA ILE A 120 55.73 56.09 -34.80
C ILE A 120 56.66 56.86 -33.87
N GLN A 121 56.23 57.07 -32.63
CA GLN A 121 57.00 57.73 -31.59
C GLN A 121 57.55 56.71 -30.57
N LYS A 122 58.66 57.06 -29.92
CA LYS A 122 59.32 56.18 -28.93
C LYS A 122 58.46 55.83 -27.71
N ASN A 123 57.44 56.65 -27.41
CA ASN A 123 56.44 56.38 -26.37
C ASN A 123 55.34 55.39 -26.81
N ASN A 124 55.52 54.69 -27.94
CA ASN A 124 54.56 53.78 -28.58
C ASN A 124 53.28 54.44 -29.12
N ASN A 125 53.20 55.77 -29.13
CA ASN A 125 52.12 56.45 -29.83
C ASN A 125 52.37 56.42 -31.34
N SER A 126 51.31 56.22 -32.11
CA SER A 126 51.35 56.33 -33.57
C SER A 126 50.26 57.26 -34.08
N SER A 127 50.63 58.17 -34.97
CA SER A 127 49.68 58.99 -35.73
C SER A 127 49.59 58.46 -37.17
N TRP A 128 48.40 58.63 -37.75
CA TRP A 128 48.08 58.15 -39.08
C TRP A 128 47.60 59.31 -39.94
N THR A 129 48.00 59.30 -41.20
CA THR A 129 47.51 60.23 -42.21
C THR A 129 47.25 59.47 -43.50
N VAL A 130 46.15 59.80 -44.17
CA VAL A 130 45.81 59.25 -45.49
C VAL A 130 45.62 60.44 -46.44
N ASN A 131 46.38 60.46 -47.55
CA ASN A 131 46.40 61.56 -48.52
C ASN A 131 46.60 62.95 -47.87
N GLY A 132 47.49 63.01 -46.87
CA GLY A 132 47.81 64.23 -46.13
C GLY A 132 46.78 64.68 -45.08
N ARG A 133 45.66 63.96 -44.90
CA ARG A 133 44.66 64.24 -43.87
C ARG A 133 44.84 63.33 -42.67
N SER A 134 44.62 63.84 -41.46
CA SER A 134 44.66 63.04 -40.23
C SER A 134 43.61 61.93 -40.29
N ALA A 135 44.03 60.70 -39.98
CA ALA A 135 43.21 59.50 -40.03
C ALA A 135 43.33 58.71 -38.73
N THR A 136 42.38 57.81 -38.50
CA THR A 136 42.44 56.85 -37.39
C THR A 136 42.93 55.50 -37.89
N MET A 137 43.42 54.64 -36.99
CA MET A 137 43.78 53.27 -37.36
C MET A 137 42.60 52.52 -37.98
N LYS A 138 41.38 52.70 -37.44
CA LYS A 138 40.16 52.08 -37.98
C LYS A 138 39.88 52.48 -39.43
N SER A 139 40.02 53.77 -39.76
CA SER A 139 39.83 54.23 -41.14
C SER A 139 40.89 53.68 -42.10
N VAL A 140 42.12 53.43 -41.62
CA VAL A 140 43.16 52.77 -42.40
C VAL A 140 42.80 51.29 -42.59
N ASP A 141 42.35 50.60 -41.54
CA ASP A 141 41.91 49.21 -41.60
C ASP A 141 40.74 49.02 -42.60
N GLU A 142 39.76 49.94 -42.59
CA GLU A 142 38.64 49.95 -43.55
C GLU A 142 39.12 50.16 -44.99
N LEU A 143 40.06 51.09 -45.22
CA LEU A 143 40.63 51.33 -46.53
C LEU A 143 41.41 50.10 -47.04
N VAL A 144 42.23 49.50 -46.17
CA VAL A 144 43.03 48.32 -46.48
C VAL A 144 42.12 47.10 -46.75
N ALA A 145 41.03 46.96 -46.00
CA ALA A 145 40.01 45.94 -46.24
C ALA A 145 39.27 46.14 -47.57
N ASN A 146 38.90 47.37 -47.92
CA ASN A 146 38.28 47.70 -49.21
C ASN A 146 39.20 47.41 -50.42
N LEU A 147 40.51 47.43 -50.20
CA LEU A 147 41.51 47.04 -51.20
C LEU A 147 41.81 45.53 -51.19
N ASN A 148 41.09 44.73 -50.39
CA ASN A 148 41.31 43.29 -50.20
C ASN A 148 42.74 42.92 -49.76
N ILE A 149 43.36 43.77 -48.95
CA ILE A 149 44.69 43.52 -48.40
C ILE A 149 44.55 43.00 -46.97
N GLN A 150 44.92 41.73 -46.73
CA GLN A 150 44.78 41.07 -45.43
C GLN A 150 46.13 40.75 -44.83
N VAL A 151 46.72 41.74 -44.15
CA VAL A 151 48.01 41.60 -43.48
C VAL A 151 47.99 40.56 -42.35
N GLY A 152 46.82 40.32 -41.76
CA GLY A 152 46.61 39.31 -40.72
C GLY A 152 46.44 37.88 -41.22
N ASN A 153 46.27 37.68 -42.52
CA ASN A 153 46.06 36.37 -43.13
C ASN A 153 47.39 35.81 -43.62
N LEU A 154 47.87 34.72 -43.00
CA LEU A 154 49.16 34.10 -43.34
C LEU A 154 49.20 33.51 -44.76
N CYS A 155 48.04 33.32 -45.42
CA CYS A 155 47.97 32.90 -46.81
C CYS A 155 48.28 34.03 -47.81
N GLN A 156 48.12 35.31 -47.42
CA GLN A 156 48.41 36.48 -48.25
C GLN A 156 49.70 37.21 -47.80
N PHE A 157 49.96 37.23 -46.50
CA PHE A 157 51.14 37.86 -45.91
C PHE A 157 51.87 36.88 -44.98
N LEU A 158 53.02 36.37 -45.44
CA LEU A 158 53.81 35.39 -44.69
C LEU A 158 55.13 36.02 -44.20
N PRO A 159 55.20 36.50 -42.95
CA PRO A 159 56.44 37.01 -42.39
C PRO A 159 57.37 35.85 -42.02
N GLN A 160 58.68 36.13 -42.07
CA GLN A 160 59.75 35.12 -41.87
C GLN A 160 59.57 34.30 -40.59
N GLU A 161 59.23 34.94 -39.47
CA GLU A 161 59.07 34.27 -38.16
C GLU A 161 57.77 33.46 -38.04
N LYS A 162 56.82 33.61 -38.98
CA LYS A 162 55.49 32.95 -38.95
C LYS A 162 55.33 31.81 -39.94
N VAL A 163 56.40 31.42 -40.64
CA VAL A 163 56.38 30.28 -41.58
C VAL A 163 56.00 28.98 -40.86
N ALA A 164 56.48 28.77 -39.63
CA ALA A 164 56.13 27.60 -38.84
C ALA A 164 54.66 27.60 -38.39
N ASP A 165 54.08 28.77 -38.12
CA ASP A 165 52.67 28.90 -37.72
C ASP A 165 51.73 28.59 -38.89
N PHE A 166 52.11 29.00 -40.11
CA PHE A 166 51.40 28.61 -41.33
C PHE A 166 51.39 27.09 -41.54
N ALA A 167 52.53 26.42 -41.34
CA ALA A 167 52.64 24.97 -41.49
C ALA A 167 51.83 24.17 -40.44
N LYS A 168 51.47 24.80 -39.30
CA LYS A 168 50.69 24.18 -38.22
C LYS A 168 49.18 24.39 -38.35
N MET A 169 48.71 25.17 -39.33
CA MET A 169 47.28 25.41 -39.51
C MET A 169 46.52 24.10 -39.75
N THR A 170 45.34 23.99 -39.16
CA THR A 170 44.44 22.88 -39.50
C THR A 170 43.92 23.02 -40.93
N PRO A 171 43.49 21.94 -41.58
CA PRO A 171 42.87 22.03 -42.91
C PRO A 171 41.65 22.97 -42.95
N GLU A 172 40.91 23.07 -41.84
CA GLU A 172 39.76 23.98 -41.70
C GLU A 172 40.21 25.44 -41.65
N ASP A 173 41.23 25.75 -40.83
CA ASP A 173 41.82 27.10 -40.76
C ASP A 173 42.44 27.49 -42.09
N LEU A 174 43.12 26.56 -42.76
CA LEU A 174 43.73 26.78 -44.06
C LEU A 174 42.66 27.08 -45.11
N LEU A 175 41.53 26.35 -45.10
CA LEU A 175 40.40 26.62 -45.98
C LEU A 175 39.82 28.02 -45.72
N GLU A 176 39.50 28.37 -44.48
CA GLU A 176 38.95 29.70 -44.16
C GLU A 176 39.90 30.85 -44.54
N ASN A 177 41.20 30.68 -44.27
CA ASN A 177 42.19 31.68 -44.63
C ASN A 177 42.39 31.77 -46.15
N THR A 178 42.30 30.65 -46.87
CA THR A 178 42.35 30.63 -48.34
C THR A 178 41.12 31.31 -48.95
N GLU A 179 39.92 31.03 -48.41
CA GLU A 179 38.67 31.67 -48.83
C GLU A 179 38.71 33.18 -48.62
N LYS A 180 39.26 33.64 -47.51
CA LYS A 180 39.44 35.08 -47.27
C LYS A 180 40.46 35.68 -48.25
N ALA A 181 41.56 34.99 -48.55
CA ALA A 181 42.63 35.54 -49.38
C ALA A 181 42.32 35.56 -50.89
N VAL A 182 41.65 34.51 -51.39
CA VAL A 182 41.44 34.27 -52.83
C VAL A 182 39.97 34.27 -53.21
N GLY A 183 39.09 33.98 -52.24
CA GLY A 183 37.67 33.84 -52.50
C GLY A 183 36.98 35.16 -52.84
N ILE A 184 35.81 35.03 -53.46
CA ILE A 184 34.87 36.13 -53.68
C ILE A 184 34.46 36.69 -52.30
N PRO A 185 34.22 38.00 -52.13
CA PRO A 185 33.88 38.59 -50.82
C PRO A 185 32.76 37.85 -50.07
N GLU A 186 31.77 37.31 -50.79
CA GLU A 186 30.64 36.57 -50.22
C GLU A 186 30.96 35.10 -49.85
N MET A 187 32.07 34.53 -50.35
CA MET A 187 32.38 33.10 -50.19
C MET A 187 32.57 32.72 -48.72
N PHE A 188 33.37 33.51 -47.98
CA PHE A 188 33.58 33.29 -46.56
C PHE A 188 32.28 33.49 -45.77
N GLU A 189 31.48 34.51 -46.08
CA GLU A 189 30.19 34.73 -45.44
C GLU A 189 29.22 33.57 -45.67
N ASN A 190 29.15 33.05 -46.90
CA ASN A 190 28.33 31.91 -47.23
C ASN A 190 28.78 30.65 -46.50
N HIS A 191 30.10 30.42 -46.40
CA HIS A 191 30.64 29.30 -45.61
C HIS A 191 30.27 29.44 -44.12
N GLN A 192 30.36 30.63 -43.53
CA GLN A 192 29.93 30.87 -42.14
C GLN A 192 28.42 30.65 -41.97
N ARG A 193 27.58 31.11 -42.91
CA ARG A 193 26.14 30.83 -42.89
C ARG A 193 25.86 29.33 -42.96
N LEU A 194 26.57 28.59 -43.81
CA LEU A 194 26.44 27.12 -43.89
C LEU A 194 26.80 26.43 -42.57
N LYS A 195 27.88 26.86 -41.89
CA LYS A 195 28.24 26.34 -40.56
C LYS A 195 27.13 26.59 -39.54
N GLN A 196 26.54 27.79 -39.54
CA GLN A 196 25.41 28.15 -38.68
C GLN A 196 24.18 27.30 -39.00
N SER A 197 23.76 27.23 -40.26
CA SER A 197 22.63 26.42 -40.70
C SER A 197 22.80 24.92 -40.38
N ARG A 198 24.01 24.38 -40.49
CA ARG A 198 24.30 22.99 -40.09
C ARG A 198 24.12 22.78 -38.59
N THR A 199 24.52 23.76 -37.79
CA THR A 199 24.38 23.72 -36.32
C THR A 199 22.92 23.80 -35.91
N GLU A 200 22.14 24.68 -36.53
CA GLU A 200 20.69 24.79 -36.33
C GLU A 200 19.94 23.53 -36.78
N ALA A 201 20.29 22.97 -37.95
CA ALA A 201 19.70 21.73 -38.41
C ALA A 201 19.93 20.58 -37.40
N LYS A 202 21.14 20.49 -36.85
CA LYS A 202 21.49 19.48 -35.84
C LYS A 202 20.68 19.65 -34.54
N SER A 203 20.48 20.89 -34.07
CA SER A 203 19.69 21.14 -32.86
C SER A 203 18.21 20.84 -33.08
N LEU A 204 17.66 21.18 -34.25
CA LEU A 204 16.30 20.83 -34.65
C LEU A 204 16.09 19.32 -34.75
N GLU A 205 17.06 18.58 -35.32
CA GLU A 205 17.01 17.13 -35.41
C GLU A 205 16.98 16.45 -34.02
N MET A 206 17.81 16.93 -33.08
CA MET A 206 17.79 16.48 -31.69
C MET A 206 16.44 16.76 -31.01
N ASN A 207 15.88 17.95 -31.21
CA ASN A 207 14.57 18.31 -30.67
C ASN A 207 13.44 17.47 -31.27
N PHE A 208 13.47 17.22 -32.58
CA PHE A 208 12.50 16.38 -33.26
C PHE A 208 12.52 14.96 -32.72
N ASN A 209 13.70 14.36 -32.56
CA ASN A 209 13.84 13.01 -32.02
C ASN A 209 13.32 12.93 -30.58
N SER A 210 13.64 13.91 -29.73
CA SER A 210 13.11 14.01 -28.36
C SER A 210 11.57 14.14 -28.34
N MET A 211 11.00 14.99 -29.20
CA MET A 211 9.54 15.14 -29.32
C MET A 211 8.87 13.86 -29.83
N LYS A 212 9.50 13.16 -30.77
CA LYS A 212 9.02 11.87 -31.30
C LYS A 212 8.96 10.80 -30.21
N GLU A 213 10.01 10.66 -29.41
CA GLU A 213 10.04 9.74 -28.26
C GLU A 213 8.97 10.11 -27.21
N ARG A 214 8.82 11.40 -26.91
CA ARG A 214 7.79 11.88 -25.99
C ARG A 214 6.38 11.58 -26.49
N LEU A 215 6.12 11.76 -27.79
CA LEU A 215 4.83 11.45 -28.41
C LEU A 215 4.51 9.96 -28.29
N GLU A 216 5.49 9.10 -28.56
CA GLU A 216 5.30 7.65 -28.45
C GLU A 216 4.98 7.22 -27.02
N ASN A 217 5.70 7.77 -26.03
CA ASN A 217 5.41 7.54 -24.61
C ASN A 217 3.99 8.00 -24.22
N LEU A 218 3.55 9.15 -24.71
CA LEU A 218 2.20 9.65 -24.47
C LEU A 218 1.13 8.78 -25.13
N ARG A 219 1.37 8.28 -26.35
CA ARG A 219 0.46 7.33 -27.03
C ARG A 219 0.31 6.04 -26.24
N GLN A 220 1.42 5.45 -25.78
CA GLN A 220 1.38 4.24 -24.96
C GLN A 220 0.65 4.46 -23.63
N ARG A 221 0.86 5.64 -23.01
CA ARG A 221 0.12 6.00 -21.79
C ARG A 221 -1.36 6.17 -22.06
N ASN A 222 -1.75 6.80 -23.17
CA ASN A 222 -3.15 6.95 -23.53
C ASN A 222 -3.81 5.59 -23.79
N ALA A 223 -3.16 4.69 -24.51
CA ALA A 223 -3.67 3.33 -24.75
C ALA A 223 -3.91 2.55 -23.44
N ARG A 224 -3.03 2.70 -22.45
CA ARG A 224 -3.23 2.10 -21.11
C ARG A 224 -4.42 2.72 -20.39
N LEU A 225 -4.55 4.05 -20.42
CA LEU A 225 -5.67 4.76 -19.81
C LEU A 225 -7.01 4.42 -20.46
N GLU A 226 -7.05 4.24 -21.78
CA GLU A 226 -8.26 3.79 -22.49
C GLU A 226 -8.73 2.42 -21.98
N GLN A 227 -7.79 1.49 -21.76
CA GLN A 227 -8.11 0.19 -21.17
C GLN A 227 -8.62 0.33 -19.72
N ASP A 228 -8.00 1.19 -18.91
CA ASP A 228 -8.43 1.43 -17.53
C ASP A 228 -9.84 2.05 -17.47
N VAL A 229 -10.15 2.98 -18.37
CA VAL A 229 -11.49 3.58 -18.49
C VAL A 229 -12.52 2.52 -18.87
N LYS A 230 -12.21 1.66 -19.85
CA LYS A 230 -13.11 0.56 -20.23
C LYS A 230 -13.38 -0.40 -19.06
N ASN A 231 -12.33 -0.77 -18.32
CA ASN A 231 -12.47 -1.61 -17.12
C ASN A 231 -13.34 -0.92 -16.05
N PHE A 232 -13.22 0.41 -15.90
CA PHE A 232 -14.04 1.19 -14.98
C PHE A 232 -15.52 1.21 -15.40
N GLU A 233 -15.82 1.41 -16.68
CA GLU A 233 -17.18 1.37 -17.20
C GLU A 233 -17.82 -0.02 -17.05
N GLU A 234 -17.06 -1.09 -17.28
CA GLU A 234 -17.53 -2.47 -17.05
C GLU A 234 -17.83 -2.69 -15.56
N ARG A 235 -16.96 -2.19 -14.66
CA ARG A 235 -17.18 -2.25 -13.22
C ARG A 235 -18.45 -1.51 -12.79
N GLU A 236 -18.69 -0.30 -13.31
CA GLU A 236 -19.92 0.47 -13.06
C GLU A 236 -21.17 -0.34 -13.46
N LYS A 237 -21.18 -0.93 -14.67
CA LYS A 237 -22.28 -1.80 -15.14
C LYS A 237 -22.50 -2.99 -14.21
N HIS A 238 -21.43 -3.62 -13.73
CA HIS A 238 -21.54 -4.72 -12.78
C HIS A 238 -22.10 -4.28 -11.42
N LEU A 239 -21.70 -3.10 -10.92
CA LEU A 239 -22.22 -2.54 -9.67
C LEU A 239 -23.72 -2.22 -9.78
N ASP A 240 -24.16 -1.65 -10.89
CA ASP A 240 -25.59 -1.40 -11.16
C ASP A 240 -26.39 -2.71 -11.21
N ASN A 241 -25.86 -3.73 -11.89
CA ASN A 241 -26.48 -5.05 -11.92
C ASN A 241 -26.57 -5.68 -10.52
N ILE A 242 -25.50 -5.59 -9.72
CA ILE A 242 -25.50 -6.08 -8.33
C ILE A 242 -26.57 -5.34 -7.52
N ARG A 243 -26.68 -4.02 -7.65
CA ARG A 243 -27.69 -3.22 -6.97
C ARG A 243 -29.11 -3.67 -7.34
N ILE A 244 -29.38 -3.85 -8.63
CA ILE A 244 -30.69 -4.34 -9.11
C ILE A 244 -30.98 -5.73 -8.54
N LEU A 245 -30.01 -6.64 -8.56
CA LEU A 245 -30.18 -8.00 -8.03
C LEU A 245 -30.41 -8.01 -6.50
N GLN A 246 -29.69 -7.16 -5.76
CA GLN A 246 -29.90 -6.96 -4.33
C GLN A 246 -31.31 -6.45 -4.02
N MET A 247 -31.86 -5.57 -4.84
CA MET A 247 -33.26 -5.12 -4.70
C MET A 247 -34.27 -6.21 -5.07
N LYS A 248 -33.98 -7.03 -6.08
CA LYS A 248 -34.84 -8.14 -6.51
C LYS A 248 -34.89 -9.29 -5.51
N ARG A 249 -33.81 -9.54 -4.77
CA ARG A 249 -33.72 -10.67 -3.83
C ARG A 249 -34.81 -10.64 -2.74
N PRO A 250 -35.02 -9.56 -1.98
CA PRO A 250 -36.11 -9.45 -1.01
C PRO A 250 -37.49 -9.62 -1.65
N TRP A 251 -37.66 -9.18 -2.88
CA TRP A 251 -38.93 -9.33 -3.61
C TRP A 251 -39.22 -10.81 -3.94
N LEU A 252 -38.20 -11.56 -4.36
CA LEU A 252 -38.31 -13.01 -4.56
C LEU A 252 -38.56 -13.76 -3.24
N GLU A 253 -37.87 -13.38 -2.16
CA GLU A 253 -38.10 -13.94 -0.82
C GLU A 253 -39.54 -13.66 -0.35
N TYR A 254 -40.04 -12.43 -0.54
CA TYR A 254 -41.42 -12.06 -0.27
C TYR A 254 -42.41 -12.87 -1.10
N GLU A 255 -42.20 -12.98 -2.42
CA GLU A 255 -43.12 -13.70 -3.31
C GLU A 255 -43.16 -15.20 -2.97
N SER A 256 -42.02 -15.81 -2.64
CA SER A 256 -41.96 -17.19 -2.13
C SER A 256 -42.75 -17.36 -0.84
N HIS A 257 -42.55 -16.48 0.15
CA HIS A 257 -43.30 -16.55 1.42
C HIS A 257 -44.79 -16.24 1.24
N ARG A 258 -45.14 -15.35 0.32
CA ARG A 258 -46.52 -15.03 -0.03
C ARG A 258 -47.22 -16.26 -0.61
N GLN A 259 -46.59 -16.97 -1.55
CA GLN A 259 -47.12 -18.20 -2.12
C GLN A 259 -47.35 -19.27 -1.04
N GLN A 260 -46.36 -19.50 -0.17
CA GLN A 260 -46.49 -20.42 0.97
C GLN A 260 -47.64 -20.00 1.91
N HIS A 261 -47.73 -18.71 2.24
CA HIS A 261 -48.81 -18.18 3.07
C HIS A 261 -50.18 -18.41 2.42
N GLU A 262 -50.29 -18.22 1.10
CA GLU A 262 -51.53 -18.43 0.36
C GLU A 262 -51.94 -19.91 0.31
N GLU A 263 -51.00 -20.83 0.17
CA GLU A 263 -51.24 -22.28 0.30
C GLU A 263 -51.69 -22.67 1.70
N VAL A 264 -50.99 -22.20 2.74
CA VAL A 264 -51.34 -22.46 4.14
C VAL A 264 -52.70 -21.85 4.48
N LYS A 265 -53.01 -20.65 3.97
CA LYS A 265 -54.32 -20.02 4.14
C LYS A 265 -55.42 -20.86 3.50
N LYS A 266 -55.24 -21.33 2.26
CA LYS A 266 -56.20 -22.25 1.60
C LYS A 266 -56.38 -23.54 2.40
N TYR A 267 -55.31 -24.09 2.95
CA TYR A 267 -55.39 -25.30 3.79
C TYR A 267 -56.12 -25.03 5.11
N LYS A 268 -55.81 -23.92 5.79
CA LYS A 268 -56.49 -23.47 7.00
C LYS A 268 -57.98 -23.28 6.74
N ASP A 269 -58.35 -22.58 5.68
CA ASP A 269 -59.75 -22.31 5.33
C ASP A 269 -60.51 -23.62 5.09
N LYS A 270 -59.91 -24.60 4.39
CA LYS A 270 -60.47 -25.96 4.26
C LYS A 270 -60.68 -26.64 5.62
N LYS A 271 -59.68 -26.61 6.51
CA LYS A 271 -59.78 -27.21 7.86
C LYS A 271 -60.79 -26.51 8.74
N VAL A 272 -60.94 -25.19 8.62
CA VAL A 272 -61.98 -24.43 9.33
C VAL A 272 -63.37 -24.86 8.85
N GLU A 273 -63.57 -25.04 7.55
CA GLU A 273 -64.85 -25.54 7.01
C GLU A 273 -65.13 -26.99 7.42
N GLU A 274 -64.12 -27.88 7.39
CA GLU A 274 -64.25 -29.25 7.93
C GLU A 274 -64.62 -29.24 9.41
N LEU A 275 -63.99 -28.37 10.21
CA LEU A 275 -64.25 -28.24 11.64
C LEU A 275 -65.65 -27.66 11.90
N LYS A 276 -66.11 -26.69 11.13
CA LYS A 276 -67.49 -26.20 11.19
C LYS A 276 -68.49 -27.31 10.85
N ALA A 277 -68.23 -28.10 9.81
CA ALA A 277 -69.07 -29.24 9.43
C ALA A 277 -69.06 -30.36 10.48
N ALA A 278 -67.93 -30.61 11.13
CA ALA A 278 -67.85 -31.56 12.24
C ALA A 278 -68.60 -31.04 13.48
N ARG A 279 -68.44 -29.75 13.81
CA ARG A 279 -69.18 -29.10 14.90
C ARG A 279 -70.69 -29.08 14.66
N SER A 280 -71.15 -28.85 13.43
CA SER A 280 -72.58 -28.91 13.13
C SER A 280 -73.15 -30.33 13.28
N LYS A 281 -72.35 -31.37 12.99
CA LYS A 281 -72.70 -32.78 13.27
C LYS A 281 -72.65 -33.14 14.76
N LEU A 282 -71.74 -32.53 15.52
CA LEU A 282 -71.64 -32.71 16.98
C LEU A 282 -72.75 -31.98 17.74
N TYR A 283 -73.21 -30.83 17.25
CA TYR A 283 -74.26 -30.03 17.90
C TYR A 283 -75.55 -30.81 18.27
N PRO A 284 -76.14 -31.67 17.42
CA PRO A 284 -77.27 -32.51 17.82
C PRO A 284 -76.88 -33.63 18.79
N LEU A 285 -75.63 -34.09 18.78
CA LEU A 285 -75.13 -35.07 19.75
C LEU A 285 -74.90 -34.44 21.13
N ASP A 286 -74.34 -33.23 21.19
CA ASP A 286 -74.21 -32.45 22.43
C ASP A 286 -75.58 -32.17 23.05
N LYS A 287 -76.58 -31.79 22.24
CA LYS A 287 -77.98 -31.67 22.72
C LYS A 287 -78.54 -32.98 23.28
N LYS A 288 -78.21 -34.13 22.68
CA LYS A 288 -78.61 -35.45 23.20
C LYS A 288 -77.87 -35.79 24.50
N ILE A 289 -76.59 -35.45 24.59
CA ILE A 289 -75.79 -35.65 25.81
C ILE A 289 -76.33 -34.78 26.95
N ASP A 290 -76.66 -33.52 26.69
CA ASP A 290 -77.23 -32.63 27.71
C ASP A 290 -78.64 -33.09 28.15
N ALA A 291 -79.45 -33.59 27.22
CA ALA A 291 -80.73 -34.22 27.57
C ALA A 291 -80.56 -35.49 28.42
N LEU A 292 -79.55 -36.32 28.11
CA LEU A 292 -79.22 -37.50 28.90
C LEU A 292 -78.64 -37.15 30.27
N LYS A 293 -77.83 -36.10 30.38
CA LYS A 293 -77.32 -35.58 31.66
C LYS A 293 -78.46 -35.10 32.55
N LYS A 294 -79.42 -34.32 32.01
CA LYS A 294 -80.61 -33.92 32.75
C LYS A 294 -81.43 -35.13 33.23
N LYS A 295 -81.65 -36.13 32.38
CA LYS A 295 -82.31 -37.38 32.79
C LYS A 295 -81.54 -38.13 33.88
N LYS A 296 -80.21 -38.15 33.81
CA LYS A 296 -79.36 -38.75 34.84
C LYS A 296 -79.47 -37.98 36.16
N GLU A 297 -79.43 -36.66 36.13
CA GLU A 297 -79.61 -35.82 37.33
C GLU A 297 -80.99 -36.01 37.97
N GLU A 298 -82.05 -36.11 37.16
CA GLU A 298 -83.40 -36.45 37.64
C GLU A 298 -83.45 -37.84 38.27
N MET A 299 -82.83 -38.85 37.66
CA MET A 299 -82.74 -40.19 38.24
C MET A 299 -81.90 -40.23 39.52
N ASP A 300 -80.77 -39.53 39.57
CA ASP A 300 -79.91 -39.44 40.76
C ASP A 300 -80.64 -38.72 41.90
N ALA A 301 -81.47 -37.72 41.61
CA ALA A 301 -82.33 -37.06 42.59
C ALA A 301 -83.43 -38.00 43.12
N GLN A 302 -84.06 -38.79 42.25
CA GLN A 302 -85.02 -39.83 42.66
C GLN A 302 -84.36 -40.95 43.49
N MET A 303 -83.12 -41.31 43.16
CA MET A 303 -82.34 -42.29 43.93
C MET A 303 -81.97 -41.74 45.30
N LYS A 304 -81.53 -40.47 45.40
CA LYS A 304 -81.27 -39.81 46.69
C LYS A 304 -82.52 -39.74 47.57
N SER A 305 -83.66 -39.33 47.02
CA SER A 305 -84.91 -39.26 47.81
C SER A 305 -85.35 -40.62 48.33
N LYS A 306 -85.26 -41.69 47.51
CA LYS A 306 -85.53 -43.07 47.95
C LYS A 306 -84.51 -43.57 48.99
N THR A 307 -83.24 -43.22 48.84
CA THR A 307 -82.18 -43.59 49.80
C THR A 307 -82.36 -42.88 51.14
N ASP A 308 -82.77 -41.60 51.14
CA ASP A 308 -83.04 -40.84 52.36
C ASP A 308 -84.28 -41.38 53.10
N VAL A 309 -85.31 -41.82 52.37
CA VAL A 309 -86.47 -42.52 52.95
C VAL A 309 -86.04 -43.84 53.58
N LEU A 310 -85.25 -44.66 52.87
CA LEU A 310 -84.70 -45.91 53.41
C LEU A 310 -83.83 -45.68 54.65
N ARG A 311 -83.05 -44.60 54.68
CA ARG A 311 -82.20 -44.24 55.83
C ARG A 311 -83.02 -43.84 57.05
N LYS A 312 -84.14 -43.13 56.85
CA LYS A 312 -85.09 -42.82 57.93
C LYS A 312 -85.74 -44.10 58.48
N PHE A 313 -86.25 -44.98 57.61
CA PHE A 313 -86.79 -46.27 58.03
C PHE A 313 -85.76 -47.14 58.77
N ALA A 314 -84.50 -47.15 58.33
CA ALA A 314 -83.44 -47.88 59.01
C ALA A 314 -83.13 -47.31 60.41
N ASN A 315 -83.12 -45.98 60.55
CA ASN A 315 -82.90 -45.32 61.84
C ASN A 315 -84.09 -45.55 62.80
N ASP A 316 -85.32 -45.51 62.30
CA ASP A 316 -86.53 -45.78 63.10
C ASP A 316 -86.58 -47.26 63.55
N ALA A 317 -86.18 -48.19 62.68
CA ALA A 317 -86.03 -49.60 63.05
C ALA A 317 -84.95 -49.82 64.12
N HIS A 318 -83.84 -49.08 64.04
CA HIS A 318 -82.76 -49.17 65.03
C HIS A 318 -83.16 -48.55 66.38
N ALA A 319 -83.92 -47.46 66.38
CA ALA A 319 -84.45 -46.86 67.60
C ALA A 319 -85.45 -47.80 68.30
N ASN A 320 -86.37 -48.41 67.55
CA ASN A 320 -87.32 -49.39 68.10
C ASN A 320 -86.61 -50.65 68.65
N SER A 321 -85.56 -51.13 67.98
CA SER A 321 -84.75 -52.24 68.49
C SER A 321 -84.10 -51.91 69.84
N LYS A 322 -83.67 -50.67 70.03
CA LYS A 322 -83.00 -50.21 71.26
C LYS A 322 -83.97 -50.03 72.42
N GLU A 323 -85.20 -49.60 72.16
CA GLU A 323 -86.27 -49.56 73.17
C GLU A 323 -86.74 -50.97 73.57
N ILE A 324 -86.77 -51.93 72.64
CA ILE A 324 -87.06 -53.34 72.95
C ILE A 324 -85.99 -53.94 73.86
N GLU A 325 -84.71 -53.66 73.60
CA GLU A 325 -83.58 -54.12 74.42
C GLU A 325 -83.66 -53.57 75.85
N LYS A 326 -84.03 -52.28 75.99
CA LYS A 326 -84.23 -51.61 77.28
C LYS A 326 -85.39 -52.19 78.10
N HIS A 327 -86.48 -52.56 77.44
CA HIS A 327 -87.60 -53.24 78.08
C HIS A 327 -87.27 -54.69 78.46
N ALA A 328 -86.42 -55.37 77.70
CA ALA A 328 -85.94 -56.72 78.03
C ALA A 328 -85.04 -56.70 79.28
N ASP A 329 -84.15 -55.72 79.40
CA ASP A 329 -83.28 -55.55 80.58
C ASP A 329 -84.11 -55.25 81.85
N GLN A 330 -85.12 -54.39 81.76
CA GLN A 330 -86.05 -54.11 82.87
C GLN A 330 -86.87 -55.34 83.27
N PHE A 331 -87.22 -56.20 82.31
CA PHE A 331 -87.93 -57.44 82.59
C PHE A 331 -87.02 -58.46 83.32
N GLY A 332 -85.73 -58.49 82.99
CA GLY A 332 -84.72 -59.30 83.67
C GLY A 332 -84.55 -58.90 85.15
N GLU A 333 -84.42 -57.61 85.45
CA GLU A 333 -84.26 -57.12 86.84
C GLU A 333 -85.47 -57.46 87.73
N VAL A 334 -86.69 -57.36 87.19
CA VAL A 334 -87.92 -57.69 87.93
C VAL A 334 -88.06 -59.20 88.14
N GLN A 335 -87.60 -60.01 87.20
CA GLN A 335 -87.64 -61.48 87.31
C GLN A 335 -86.61 -62.02 88.31
N ASP A 336 -85.43 -61.39 88.40
CA ASP A 336 -84.40 -61.74 89.38
C ASP A 336 -84.79 -61.34 90.81
N LEU A 337 -85.48 -60.21 90.99
CA LEU A 337 -86.09 -59.81 92.26
C LEU A 337 -87.18 -60.77 92.73
N LEU A 338 -87.96 -61.34 91.80
CA LEU A 338 -88.98 -62.35 92.10
C LEU A 338 -88.35 -63.66 92.59
N LYS A 339 -87.33 -64.15 91.86
CA LYS A 339 -86.57 -65.35 92.25
C LYS A 339 -85.87 -65.21 93.60
N GLN A 340 -85.36 -64.02 93.91
CA GLN A 340 -84.71 -63.77 95.20
C GLN A 340 -85.71 -63.88 96.36
N LYS A 341 -86.95 -63.37 96.18
CA LYS A 341 -88.02 -63.46 97.18
C LYS A 341 -88.61 -64.87 97.32
N GLU A 342 -88.70 -65.64 96.24
CA GLU A 342 -89.11 -67.04 96.28
C GLU A 342 -88.08 -67.93 97.02
N SER A 343 -86.78 -67.68 96.81
CA SER A 343 -85.70 -68.42 97.48
C SER A 343 -85.61 -68.17 99.00
N GLU A 344 -85.99 -66.98 99.47
CA GLU A 344 -86.04 -66.64 100.90
C GLU A 344 -87.18 -67.39 101.62
N GLU A 345 -88.33 -67.60 100.97
CA GLU A 345 -89.48 -68.29 101.56
C GLU A 345 -89.28 -69.82 101.63
N GLU A 346 -88.62 -70.39 100.62
CA GLU A 346 -88.24 -71.80 100.58
C GLU A 346 -87.16 -72.16 101.62
N SER A 347 -86.23 -71.25 101.92
CA SER A 347 -85.21 -71.45 102.96
C SER A 347 -85.80 -71.57 104.38
N ARG A 348 -86.93 -70.90 104.66
CA ARG A 348 -87.64 -70.97 105.95
C ARG A 348 -88.49 -72.25 106.09
N LYS A 349 -89.04 -72.76 104.98
CA LYS A 349 -89.80 -74.02 104.95
C LYS A 349 -88.90 -75.27 105.01
N ARG A 350 -87.68 -75.21 104.44
CA ARG A 350 -86.71 -76.32 104.47
C ARG A 350 -86.07 -76.55 105.86
N ARG A 351 -85.86 -75.51 106.66
CA ARG A 351 -85.21 -75.59 107.98
C ARG A 351 -86.05 -76.28 109.08
N ILE A 352 -87.36 -76.43 108.86
CA ILE A 352 -88.30 -77.14 109.76
C ILE A 352 -88.49 -78.61 109.33
N ALA A 353 -88.19 -78.96 108.07
CA ALA A 353 -88.25 -80.33 107.56
C ALA A 353 -86.94 -81.12 107.77
N ASP A 354 -85.79 -80.42 107.78
CA ASP A 354 -84.45 -81.03 107.77
C ASP A 354 -83.99 -81.60 109.13
N LEU A 355 -84.59 -81.18 110.25
CA LEU A 355 -84.30 -81.74 111.59
C LEU A 355 -85.20 -82.94 111.96
N ARG A 356 -86.20 -83.28 111.15
CA ARG A 356 -87.09 -84.44 111.35
C ARG A 356 -86.80 -85.62 110.42
N ARG A 357 -85.88 -85.50 109.46
CA ARG A 357 -85.50 -86.57 108.52
C ARG A 357 -84.03 -86.99 108.55
N GLN A 358 -83.23 -86.45 109.47
CA GLN A 358 -81.92 -87.00 109.86
C GLN A 358 -82.03 -88.32 110.66
N LEU A 359 -83.19 -89.00 110.63
CA LEU A 359 -83.48 -90.24 111.36
C LEU A 359 -83.79 -91.44 110.47
N ASP A 360 -83.87 -91.29 109.14
CA ASP A 360 -84.09 -92.43 108.24
C ASP A 360 -83.10 -92.43 107.09
N ALA A 361 -81.93 -93.01 107.35
CA ALA A 361 -81.10 -93.66 106.33
C ALA A 361 -80.43 -92.68 105.34
N LEU A 362 -79.12 -92.43 105.39
CA LEU A 362 -78.05 -93.43 105.53
C LEU A 362 -78.38 -94.67 104.71
N GLU A 363 -78.02 -94.59 103.44
CA GLU A 363 -77.88 -95.65 102.43
C GLU A 363 -78.42 -95.04 101.12
N GLU A 364 -77.65 -94.84 100.07
CA GLU A 364 -76.45 -95.54 99.70
C GLU A 364 -75.84 -94.76 98.54
N GLU A 365 -74.52 -94.69 98.55
CA GLU A 365 -73.70 -94.69 97.35
C GLU A 365 -74.02 -93.68 96.23
N LEU A 366 -73.13 -92.70 96.11
CA LEU A 366 -72.03 -92.76 95.12
C LEU A 366 -71.73 -91.32 94.67
N ARG A 367 -70.79 -90.66 95.35
CA ARG A 367 -69.41 -90.47 94.85
C ARG A 367 -69.30 -89.68 93.53
N THR A 368 -68.95 -88.41 93.73
CA THR A 368 -67.77 -87.73 93.16
C THR A 368 -67.67 -87.37 91.67
N SER A 369 -67.01 -86.21 91.52
CA SER A 369 -66.19 -85.69 90.41
C SER A 369 -66.94 -84.91 89.32
N VAL A 370 -66.77 -83.59 89.13
CA VAL A 370 -65.64 -82.63 89.22
C VAL A 370 -64.73 -82.64 87.97
N GLU A 371 -64.68 -81.46 87.33
CA GLU A 371 -63.60 -80.85 86.52
C GLU A 371 -63.22 -81.52 85.18
N THR A 372 -62.73 -80.83 84.14
CA THR A 372 -61.60 -79.87 83.99
C THR A 372 -61.65 -79.31 82.54
N THR A 373 -61.50 -78.01 82.26
CA THR A 373 -60.26 -77.26 81.92
C THR A 373 -59.28 -77.91 80.93
N ASN A 374 -58.82 -77.14 79.93
CA ASN A 374 -57.42 -76.96 79.46
C ASN A 374 -57.39 -76.39 78.02
N ILE A 375 -56.41 -75.65 77.48
CA ILE A 375 -55.12 -75.01 77.84
C ILE A 375 -54.76 -74.23 76.52
N GLN A 376 -54.42 -72.94 76.51
CA GLN A 376 -53.10 -72.32 76.73
C GLN A 376 -52.09 -72.48 75.54
N PRO A 377 -50.93 -71.79 75.49
CA PRO A 377 -50.66 -70.57 74.71
C PRO A 377 -49.26 -70.57 74.02
N GLN A 378 -48.65 -69.38 73.83
CA GLN A 378 -47.23 -69.04 73.48
C GLN A 378 -46.97 -68.86 71.96
N LEU A 379 -46.11 -67.97 71.43
CA LEU A 379 -45.16 -66.95 71.94
C LEU A 379 -44.85 -65.95 70.78
N GLU A 380 -44.13 -64.88 71.10
CA GLU A 380 -43.59 -63.82 70.23
C GLU A 380 -42.68 -64.31 69.07
N GLU A 381 -42.91 -63.82 67.85
CA GLU A 381 -41.86 -63.52 66.86
C GLU A 381 -42.45 -62.69 65.71
N THR A 382 -41.64 -61.77 65.14
CA THR A 382 -41.84 -61.11 63.83
C THR A 382 -43.12 -60.27 63.61
N THR A 383 -43.16 -58.97 63.93
CA THR A 383 -42.42 -57.89 63.22
C THR A 383 -42.15 -58.21 61.74
N ASN A 384 -42.62 -57.41 60.77
CA ASN A 384 -41.83 -57.00 59.57
C ASN A 384 -42.61 -56.40 58.37
N GLU A 385 -43.43 -55.37 58.55
CA GLU A 385 -43.88 -54.60 57.35
C GLU A 385 -43.77 -53.07 57.47
N MET A 386 -43.45 -52.51 58.64
CA MET A 386 -43.48 -51.06 58.86
C MET A 386 -42.10 -50.38 58.90
N ARG A 387 -41.05 -50.99 58.31
CA ARG A 387 -39.69 -50.39 58.21
C ARG A 387 -39.10 -50.33 56.79
N ALA A 388 -39.82 -50.78 55.77
CA ALA A 388 -39.29 -50.85 54.39
C ALA A 388 -39.47 -49.56 53.55
N THR A 389 -40.34 -48.63 53.96
CA THR A 389 -40.68 -47.45 53.15
C THR A 389 -39.87 -46.21 53.47
N ASN A 390 -39.25 -46.11 54.65
CA ASN A 390 -38.56 -44.89 55.08
C ASN A 390 -37.07 -44.82 54.69
N HIS A 391 -36.49 -45.90 54.16
CA HIS A 391 -35.09 -45.94 53.69
C HIS A 391 -34.96 -45.62 52.19
N ARG A 392 -36.04 -45.76 51.41
CA ARG A 392 -36.03 -45.51 49.96
C ARG A 392 -36.13 -44.03 49.56
N MET A 393 -36.66 -43.15 50.42
CA MET A 393 -36.72 -41.70 50.12
C MET A 393 -35.38 -40.97 50.34
N THR A 394 -34.55 -41.43 51.28
CA THR A 394 -33.30 -40.72 51.64
C THR A 394 -32.16 -40.99 50.64
N VAL A 395 -32.15 -42.16 50.02
CA VAL A 395 -31.12 -42.54 49.02
C VAL A 395 -31.40 -41.88 47.66
N LEU A 396 -32.67 -41.78 47.23
CA LEU A 396 -33.04 -41.09 45.98
C LEU A 396 -32.89 -39.56 46.07
N ALA A 397 -32.99 -38.97 47.26
CA ALA A 397 -32.72 -37.55 47.49
C ALA A 397 -31.21 -37.21 47.44
N GLN A 398 -30.35 -38.13 47.90
CA GLN A 398 -28.89 -37.95 47.86
C GLN A 398 -28.29 -38.14 46.46
N ASP A 399 -28.86 -39.03 45.63
CA ASP A 399 -28.43 -39.20 44.23
C ASP A 399 -28.86 -38.02 43.33
N GLY A 400 -30.03 -37.45 43.57
CA GLY A 400 -30.50 -36.24 42.87
C GLY A 400 -29.63 -35.01 43.14
N ASP A 401 -29.14 -34.86 44.37
CA ASP A 401 -28.27 -33.76 44.79
C ASP A 401 -26.81 -33.95 44.35
N ARG A 402 -26.37 -35.19 44.11
CA ARG A 402 -25.04 -35.50 43.55
C ARG A 402 -24.99 -35.17 42.07
N VAL A 403 -26.01 -35.59 41.31
CA VAL A 403 -26.13 -35.30 39.88
C VAL A 403 -26.37 -33.80 39.64
N ARG A 404 -27.12 -33.12 40.50
CA ARG A 404 -27.33 -31.66 40.40
C ARG A 404 -26.05 -30.86 40.71
N ARG A 405 -25.23 -31.30 41.67
CA ARG A 405 -23.90 -30.72 41.94
C ARG A 405 -22.88 -31.01 40.83
N GLU A 406 -22.93 -32.17 40.19
CA GLU A 406 -22.12 -32.46 38.99
C GLU A 406 -22.57 -31.62 37.79
N ILE A 407 -23.87 -31.41 37.59
CA ILE A 407 -24.40 -30.54 36.53
C ILE A 407 -24.01 -29.08 36.77
N ASP A 408 -24.09 -28.59 38.01
CA ASP A 408 -23.69 -27.21 38.34
C ASP A 408 -22.17 -27.02 38.31
N GLY A 409 -21.39 -28.07 38.65
CA GLY A 409 -19.94 -28.11 38.47
C GLY A 409 -19.53 -28.09 37.00
N LEU A 410 -20.17 -28.91 36.17
CA LEU A 410 -19.96 -28.94 34.71
C LEU A 410 -20.45 -27.64 34.05
N LYS A 411 -21.55 -27.04 34.51
CA LYS A 411 -22.01 -25.72 34.03
C LYS A 411 -21.02 -24.61 34.38
N ARG A 412 -20.43 -24.60 35.58
CA ARG A 412 -19.38 -23.63 35.94
C ARG A 412 -18.08 -23.87 35.16
N GLN A 413 -17.74 -25.12 34.86
CA GLN A 413 -16.63 -25.45 33.98
C GLN A 413 -16.92 -25.01 32.53
N ILE A 414 -18.14 -25.20 32.03
CA ILE A 414 -18.56 -24.73 30.71
C ILE A 414 -18.57 -23.19 30.67
N GLU A 415 -19.04 -22.50 31.69
CA GLU A 415 -18.99 -21.03 31.78
C GLU A 415 -17.54 -20.52 31.93
N GLY A 416 -16.68 -21.25 32.63
CA GLY A 416 -15.23 -20.99 32.71
C GLY A 416 -14.55 -21.15 31.35
N TYR A 417 -14.77 -22.28 30.68
CA TYR A 417 -14.26 -22.53 29.33
C TYR A 417 -14.87 -21.59 28.29
N GLN A 418 -16.12 -21.16 28.44
CA GLN A 418 -16.74 -20.13 27.58
C GLN A 418 -16.19 -18.73 27.86
N LYS A 419 -15.79 -18.42 29.10
CA LYS A 419 -15.05 -17.19 29.42
C LYS A 419 -13.63 -17.22 28.86
N GLU A 420 -12.91 -18.33 29.00
CA GLU A 420 -11.59 -18.52 28.39
C GLU A 420 -11.66 -18.47 26.86
N LEU A 421 -12.67 -19.09 26.23
CA LEU A 421 -12.94 -18.97 24.79
C LEU A 421 -13.25 -17.53 24.38
N LYS A 422 -14.05 -16.80 25.16
CA LYS A 422 -14.33 -15.38 24.93
C LYS A 422 -13.09 -14.51 25.10
N GLU A 423 -12.20 -14.81 26.04
CA GLU A 423 -10.95 -14.08 26.24
C GLU A 423 -9.95 -14.35 25.11
N ILE A 424 -9.79 -15.60 24.67
CA ILE A 424 -8.96 -15.99 23.53
C ILE A 424 -9.50 -15.37 22.22
N GLN A 425 -10.82 -15.39 22.01
CA GLN A 425 -11.47 -14.71 20.88
C GLN A 425 -11.36 -13.18 20.98
N ASN A 426 -11.33 -12.61 22.18
CA ASN A 426 -11.14 -11.17 22.37
C ASN A 426 -9.73 -10.73 21.96
N ILE A 427 -8.70 -11.54 22.23
CA ILE A 427 -7.32 -11.20 21.88
C ILE A 427 -7.13 -11.19 20.36
N GLU A 428 -7.60 -12.22 19.66
CA GLU A 428 -7.50 -12.28 18.19
C GLU A 428 -8.31 -11.15 17.53
N ASN A 429 -9.54 -10.91 17.98
CA ASN A 429 -10.38 -9.84 17.44
C ASN A 429 -9.83 -8.45 17.76
N ARG A 430 -9.26 -8.23 18.96
CA ARG A 430 -8.57 -6.96 19.29
C ARG A 430 -7.35 -6.75 18.41
N LYS A 431 -6.55 -7.78 18.15
CA LYS A 431 -5.39 -7.68 17.25
C LYS A 431 -5.80 -7.43 15.80
N LEU A 432 -6.87 -8.05 15.33
CA LEU A 432 -7.44 -7.80 14.00
C LEU A 432 -7.97 -6.36 13.87
N GLU A 433 -8.66 -5.84 14.89
CA GLU A 433 -9.10 -4.44 14.93
C GLU A 433 -7.92 -3.46 15.04
N MET A 434 -6.87 -3.79 15.80
CA MET A 434 -5.63 -3.00 15.81
C MET A 434 -4.95 -2.98 14.43
N LEU A 435 -4.92 -4.11 13.71
CA LEU A 435 -4.39 -4.19 12.36
C LEU A 435 -5.26 -3.40 11.37
N ARG A 436 -6.58 -3.45 11.49
CA ARG A 436 -7.52 -2.67 10.69
C ARG A 436 -7.30 -1.16 10.85
N ASN A 437 -7.09 -0.72 12.09
CA ASN A 437 -6.84 0.69 12.41
C ASN A 437 -5.44 1.16 11.99
N LYS A 438 -4.39 0.34 12.16
CA LYS A 438 -3.01 0.71 11.81
C LYS A 438 -2.69 0.54 10.32
N HIS A 439 -3.22 -0.49 9.68
CA HIS A 439 -2.94 -0.79 8.27
C HIS A 439 -4.04 -1.65 7.61
N LYS A 440 -5.11 -0.97 7.21
CA LYS A 440 -6.28 -1.55 6.54
C LYS A 440 -5.94 -2.50 5.36
N PRO A 441 -4.99 -2.22 4.47
CA PRO A 441 -4.68 -3.14 3.36
C PRO A 441 -4.17 -4.52 3.81
N THR A 442 -3.42 -4.59 4.91
CA THR A 442 -2.98 -5.89 5.46
C THR A 442 -4.14 -6.62 6.12
N TYR A 443 -5.06 -5.89 6.78
CA TYR A 443 -6.28 -6.48 7.33
C TYR A 443 -7.17 -7.09 6.23
N ASP A 444 -7.42 -6.33 5.15
CA ASP A 444 -8.23 -6.81 4.02
C ASP A 444 -7.61 -8.05 3.37
N ALA A 445 -6.27 -8.10 3.27
CA ALA A 445 -5.54 -9.29 2.80
C ALA A 445 -5.62 -10.50 3.75
N VAL A 446 -5.65 -10.27 5.07
CA VAL A 446 -5.84 -11.35 6.06
C VAL A 446 -7.25 -11.93 5.95
N MET A 447 -8.27 -11.08 5.79
CA MET A 447 -9.65 -11.52 5.60
C MET A 447 -9.80 -12.29 4.29
N TRP A 448 -9.23 -11.76 3.20
CA TRP A 448 -9.22 -12.46 1.92
C TRP A 448 -8.54 -13.83 2.00
N PHE A 449 -7.39 -13.92 2.68
CA PHE A 449 -6.73 -15.21 2.90
C PHE A 449 -7.60 -16.18 3.70
N LYS A 450 -8.25 -15.72 4.78
CA LYS A 450 -9.18 -16.54 5.59
C LYS A 450 -10.34 -17.10 4.74
N ASP A 451 -10.83 -16.33 3.77
CA ASP A 451 -11.91 -16.76 2.87
C ASP A 451 -11.45 -17.68 1.73
N ASN A 452 -10.14 -17.75 1.46
CA ASN A 452 -9.56 -18.43 0.29
C ASN A 452 -8.49 -19.48 0.67
N GLN A 453 -8.53 -20.00 1.89
CA GLN A 453 -7.53 -20.96 2.39
C GLN A 453 -7.42 -22.24 1.55
N ASN A 454 -8.52 -22.65 0.93
CA ASN A 454 -8.60 -23.82 0.04
C ASN A 454 -7.81 -23.68 -1.27
N ARG A 455 -7.31 -22.49 -1.61
CA ARG A 455 -6.49 -22.26 -2.82
C ARG A 455 -5.00 -22.52 -2.60
N PHE A 456 -4.55 -22.60 -1.34
CA PHE A 456 -3.15 -22.75 -0.99
C PHE A 456 -2.80 -24.21 -0.69
N GLN A 457 -1.66 -24.68 -1.19
CA GLN A 457 -1.24 -26.07 -1.07
C GLN A 457 -0.35 -26.32 0.15
N GLY A 458 0.43 -25.31 0.56
CA GLY A 458 1.36 -25.34 1.69
C GLY A 458 0.92 -24.45 2.85
N GLN A 459 1.68 -24.50 3.95
CA GLN A 459 1.39 -23.69 5.13
C GLN A 459 1.75 -22.22 4.89
N VAL A 460 0.75 -21.35 5.07
CA VAL A 460 0.90 -19.89 5.01
C VAL A 460 0.72 -19.34 6.41
N HIS A 461 1.75 -18.64 6.90
CA HIS A 461 1.71 -18.00 8.21
C HIS A 461 1.21 -16.56 8.05
N LEU A 462 0.17 -16.22 8.83
CA LEU A 462 -0.37 -14.88 8.93
C LEU A 462 0.67 -13.88 9.47
N PRO A 463 0.44 -12.56 9.29
CA PRO A 463 1.32 -11.53 9.83
C PRO A 463 1.73 -11.78 11.28
N LEU A 464 3.03 -11.69 11.56
CA LEU A 464 3.63 -11.93 12.88
C LEU A 464 2.92 -11.19 14.02
N LEU A 465 2.41 -9.99 13.75
CA LEU A 465 1.63 -9.20 14.71
C LEU A 465 0.41 -9.95 15.27
N LEU A 466 -0.22 -10.83 14.49
CA LEU A 466 -1.35 -11.65 14.90
C LEU A 466 -0.89 -12.86 15.73
N SER A 467 0.20 -13.50 15.30
CA SER A 467 0.70 -14.77 15.84
C SER A 467 1.56 -14.62 17.10
N VAL A 468 2.24 -13.48 17.30
CA VAL A 468 3.13 -13.27 18.46
C VAL A 468 2.34 -12.76 19.66
N ASN A 469 2.42 -13.50 20.77
CA ASN A 469 1.87 -13.13 22.07
C ASN A 469 3.02 -12.91 23.07
N PRO A 470 3.49 -11.67 23.29
CA PRO A 470 4.55 -11.42 24.27
C PRO A 470 4.03 -11.71 25.68
N THR A 471 4.78 -12.50 26.45
CA THR A 471 4.45 -12.89 27.83
C THR A 471 4.53 -11.72 28.81
N SER A 472 5.23 -10.63 28.46
CA SER A 472 5.28 -9.41 29.28
C SER A 472 5.43 -8.13 28.44
N PRO A 473 5.01 -6.97 28.96
CA PRO A 473 5.19 -5.67 28.28
C PRO A 473 6.67 -5.32 28.00
N ALA A 474 7.59 -5.77 28.86
CA ALA A 474 9.02 -5.57 28.64
C ALA A 474 9.51 -6.32 27.39
N VAL A 475 9.10 -7.59 27.23
CA VAL A 475 9.42 -8.41 26.06
C VAL A 475 8.80 -7.83 24.79
N ALA A 476 7.57 -7.29 24.87
CA ALA A 476 6.92 -6.63 23.74
C ALA A 476 7.77 -5.46 23.20
N LYS A 477 8.33 -4.62 24.09
CA LYS A 477 9.19 -3.50 23.71
C LYS A 477 10.47 -3.96 22.98
N TYR A 478 11.08 -5.06 23.42
CA TYR A 478 12.25 -5.62 22.75
C TYR A 478 11.92 -6.17 21.35
N ILE A 479 10.76 -6.82 21.19
CA ILE A 479 10.30 -7.32 19.89
C ILE A 479 10.06 -6.16 18.93
N GLU A 480 9.39 -5.10 19.38
CA GLU A 480 9.12 -3.90 18.57
C GLU A 480 10.40 -3.12 18.19
N MET A 481 11.44 -3.16 19.02
CA MET A 481 12.75 -2.56 18.70
C MET A 481 13.56 -3.40 17.72
N THR A 482 13.37 -4.72 17.72
CA THR A 482 14.22 -5.65 16.94
C THR A 482 13.64 -5.95 15.56
N ILE A 483 12.32 -6.08 15.47
CA ILE A 483 11.61 -6.42 14.22
C ILE A 483 10.93 -5.17 13.67
N SER A 484 11.18 -4.84 12.41
CA SER A 484 10.59 -3.66 11.79
C SER A 484 9.05 -3.78 11.70
N ALA A 485 8.36 -2.64 11.71
CA ALA A 485 6.90 -2.63 11.54
C ALA A 485 6.43 -3.25 10.21
N ASN A 486 7.27 -3.29 9.19
CA ASN A 486 6.97 -3.94 7.91
C ASN A 486 7.08 -5.46 7.98
N ASP A 487 8.03 -5.99 8.75
CA ASP A 487 8.22 -7.43 8.92
C ASP A 487 7.19 -8.01 9.90
N MET A 488 6.80 -7.25 10.93
CA MET A 488 5.68 -7.59 11.82
C MET A 488 4.34 -7.75 11.06
N ARG A 489 4.20 -7.09 9.90
CA ARG A 489 3.01 -7.13 9.04
C ARG A 489 3.14 -8.10 7.86
N ALA A 490 4.25 -8.81 7.76
CA ALA A 490 4.54 -9.66 6.60
C ALA A 490 3.89 -11.05 6.73
N PHE A 491 3.29 -11.53 5.64
CA PHE A 491 2.87 -12.93 5.50
C PHE A 491 4.10 -13.79 5.19
N ILE A 492 4.15 -15.02 5.70
CA ILE A 492 5.27 -15.93 5.45
C ILE A 492 4.77 -17.18 4.73
N PHE A 493 5.40 -17.49 3.59
CA PHE A 493 5.03 -18.61 2.73
C PHE A 493 6.15 -19.66 2.71
N GLU A 494 5.79 -20.93 2.95
CA GLU A 494 6.71 -22.05 2.82
C GLU A 494 6.88 -22.50 1.36
N ASN A 495 5.81 -22.40 0.57
CA ASN A 495 5.79 -22.78 -0.83
C ASN A 495 5.88 -21.56 -1.77
N THR A 496 6.60 -21.72 -2.87
CA THR A 496 6.77 -20.66 -3.88
C THR A 496 5.51 -20.44 -4.71
N ALA A 497 4.74 -21.51 -4.97
CA ALA A 497 3.49 -21.40 -5.72
C ALA A 497 2.46 -20.57 -4.95
N ASP A 498 2.29 -20.84 -3.66
CA ASP A 498 1.39 -20.12 -2.77
C ASP A 498 1.77 -18.63 -2.61
N TYR A 499 3.08 -18.34 -2.51
CA TYR A 499 3.58 -16.96 -2.50
C TYR A 499 3.17 -16.19 -3.76
N ASN A 500 3.37 -16.80 -4.93
CA ASN A 500 3.04 -16.16 -6.21
C ASN A 500 1.53 -15.99 -6.38
N GLU A 501 0.73 -16.99 -5.98
CA GLU A 501 -0.73 -16.93 -6.05
C GLU A 501 -1.29 -15.85 -5.12
N PHE A 502 -0.78 -15.76 -3.89
CA PHE A 502 -1.16 -14.70 -2.96
C PHE A 502 -0.78 -13.31 -3.47
N MET A 503 0.47 -13.12 -3.93
CA MET A 503 0.92 -11.82 -4.41
C MET A 503 0.18 -11.39 -5.68
N SER A 504 -0.10 -12.32 -6.60
CA SER A 504 -0.86 -12.02 -7.81
C SER A 504 -2.30 -11.58 -7.50
N GLU A 505 -2.98 -12.24 -6.56
CA GLU A 505 -4.35 -11.83 -6.23
C GLU A 505 -4.40 -10.56 -5.37
N VAL A 506 -3.62 -10.52 -4.28
CA VAL A 506 -3.72 -9.46 -3.27
C VAL A 506 -3.05 -8.17 -3.73
N ARG A 507 -1.87 -8.26 -4.37
CA ARG A 507 -1.13 -7.08 -4.81
C ARG A 507 -1.51 -6.67 -6.22
N ASP A 508 -1.59 -7.60 -7.18
CA ASP A 508 -1.76 -7.22 -8.58
C ASP A 508 -3.24 -7.04 -8.96
N ARG A 509 -4.16 -7.88 -8.46
CA ARG A 509 -5.60 -7.74 -8.74
C ARG A 509 -6.33 -6.83 -7.76
N GLN A 510 -6.07 -6.95 -6.47
CA GLN A 510 -6.75 -6.15 -5.43
C GLN A 510 -6.02 -4.84 -5.08
N ASN A 511 -4.81 -4.62 -5.60
CA ASN A 511 -3.98 -3.42 -5.37
C ASN A 511 -3.72 -3.14 -3.87
N LEU A 512 -3.67 -4.18 -3.05
CA LEU A 512 -3.39 -4.07 -1.61
C LEU A 512 -1.86 -4.05 -1.39
N LYS A 513 -1.39 -3.00 -0.71
CA LYS A 513 0.03 -2.83 -0.38
C LYS A 513 0.43 -3.72 0.80
N VAL A 514 0.68 -5.00 0.54
CA VAL A 514 1.07 -5.97 1.58
C VAL A 514 2.52 -6.42 1.44
N ASN A 515 3.11 -6.82 2.56
CA ASN A 515 4.44 -7.42 2.59
C ASN A 515 4.31 -8.93 2.71
N ALA A 516 5.13 -9.67 1.97
CA ALA A 516 5.15 -11.12 1.96
C ALA A 516 6.60 -11.60 1.87
N LEU A 517 6.94 -12.58 2.70
CA LEU A 517 8.26 -13.17 2.85
C LEU A 517 8.18 -14.66 2.53
N LYS A 518 9.29 -15.21 2.05
CA LYS A 518 9.43 -16.63 1.76
C LYS A 518 10.36 -17.27 2.78
N VAL A 519 10.03 -18.46 3.25
CA VAL A 519 10.93 -19.25 4.10
C VAL A 519 12.15 -19.67 3.27
N PRO A 520 13.39 -19.43 3.75
CA PRO A 520 14.59 -19.89 3.07
C PRO A 520 14.59 -21.43 2.94
N PRO A 521 15.12 -22.01 1.86
CA PRO A 521 15.23 -23.47 1.70
C PRO A 521 16.27 -24.12 2.64
N GLN A 522 16.96 -23.31 3.46
CA GLN A 522 17.99 -23.77 4.39
C GLN A 522 17.34 -24.07 5.75
N GLN A 523 17.66 -25.23 6.33
CA GLN A 523 17.15 -25.59 7.66
C GLN A 523 17.65 -24.60 8.73
N LEU A 524 16.83 -24.32 9.74
CA LEU A 524 17.16 -23.37 10.82
C LEU A 524 18.49 -23.72 11.54
N SER A 525 18.89 -24.99 11.52
CA SER A 525 20.16 -25.53 12.03
C SER A 525 21.40 -25.02 11.29
N SER A 526 21.28 -24.54 10.05
CA SER A 526 22.38 -23.93 9.30
C SER A 526 22.56 -22.44 9.61
N PHE A 527 21.66 -21.83 10.40
CA PHE A 527 21.80 -20.44 10.81
C PHE A 527 22.92 -20.31 11.85
N ARG A 528 24.07 -19.78 11.42
CA ARG A 528 25.13 -19.34 12.32
C ARG A 528 24.99 -17.84 12.55
N SER A 529 24.68 -17.44 13.79
CA SER A 529 24.70 -16.02 14.17
C SER A 529 26.07 -15.43 13.85
N LYS A 530 26.11 -14.28 13.16
CA LYS A 530 27.37 -13.55 12.88
C LYS A 530 28.07 -13.08 14.15
N HIS A 531 27.35 -13.01 15.27
CA HIS A 531 27.87 -12.60 16.57
C HIS A 531 27.47 -13.63 17.63
N ASN A 532 28.43 -14.18 18.34
CA ASN A 532 28.16 -15.04 19.48
C ASN A 532 27.58 -14.18 20.61
N ILE A 533 26.50 -14.63 21.28
CA ILE A 533 25.85 -13.88 22.38
C ILE A 533 26.83 -13.54 23.51
N SER A 534 27.94 -14.28 23.62
CA SER A 534 29.05 -13.99 24.53
C SER A 534 29.79 -12.67 24.25
N HIS A 535 29.69 -12.09 23.05
CA HIS A 535 30.28 -10.78 22.71
C HIS A 535 29.52 -9.58 23.31
N TYR A 536 28.29 -9.77 23.80
CA TYR A 536 27.50 -8.72 24.44
C TYR A 536 27.54 -8.77 25.98
N ARG A 537 28.60 -9.34 26.57
CA ARG A 537 28.87 -9.22 28.02
C ARG A 537 29.25 -7.78 28.38
N TYR A 538 28.25 -6.94 28.58
CA TYR A 538 28.33 -5.83 29.51
C TYR A 538 27.25 -6.00 30.59
N ASN A 539 27.74 -6.09 31.82
CA ASN A 539 27.06 -6.08 33.12
C ASN A 539 25.61 -5.58 33.11
N LEU A 540 24.68 -6.50 33.33
CA LEU A 540 23.42 -6.21 34.02
C LEU A 540 23.23 -7.29 35.08
N TYR A 541 23.80 -7.03 36.25
CA TYR A 541 23.21 -7.48 37.50
C TYR A 541 21.90 -6.72 37.71
N VAL A 542 20.90 -7.42 38.23
CA VAL A 542 19.98 -7.06 39.33
C VAL A 542 18.56 -7.59 39.06
N LEU A 543 18.18 -8.51 39.96
CA LEU A 543 16.84 -8.96 40.43
C LEU A 543 15.85 -9.57 39.44
#